data_AF-A0A3D8STM3-F1
#
_entry.id   AF-A0A3D8STM3-F1
#
_cell.length_a   1.000
_cell.length_b   1.000
_cell.length_c   1.000
_cell.angle_alpha   90.00
_cell.angle_beta   90.00
_cell.angle_gamma   90.00
#
_symmetry.space_group_name_H-M   'P 1'
#
loop_
_entity.id
_entity.type
_entity.pdbx_description
1 polymer ?
#
loop_
_entity_poly.entity_id
_entity_poly.type
_entity_poly.pdbx_seq_one_letter_code
_entity_poly.pdbx_strand_id
1 'polypeptide(L)'
;MAPLSLAHAWLALLSLTFLRLTAVSAADITATFTNGNNFIFDTDGNAIDSTSGKIDFLNGTYVWYGLSFACAKEFCGILSYSSPDLVHWENNGFLFDPNTTEIANLCGGSLTGNCGRPHIVYNEADSEYVLWVNAQAPGYALFTSKSATSGYVPLAQRALVGVQGPATMAGDFSVEVINGTGYLAYSLLDFTKTGASIWPPFLQSIYVQELTADLKNTTGDAFQIMPVGDLVDNEAESPDIWQRGDYFYVTASNTCGFCTGTILIVYRSTSIQGPWQRQIISADTCNGQTTAVLTLPSSSGGPTTYLHQADTFGDSPGAITGIRTGIHGHDFQPLSFNWDGSVQDIDCTVGTQKVISLAPGNSTATEGTVLAATDGSGETDQAYQVVCDLPQNQLYQTWASSASGSLTSVGFNMAANSASGNLSVTVFRYSNNTNFFTPRYVWETLATVNFLPTDLTASMAVLQVPISNVTVAVGDRLGIALVNGGITPMCHPVKTDSNVMFDVDTSTRTLFANGIGQVSLRGKQGDTVPVKVMPGAEIKWYATVV
;
A
#
# COMPACT_ATOMS: atom_id res chain seq x y z
N MET A 1 14.66 -92.74 27.06
CA MET A 1 13.68 -92.21 28.03
C MET A 1 13.82 -90.69 28.01
N ALA A 2 12.72 -89.96 27.81
CA ALA A 2 12.68 -88.49 27.78
C ALA A 2 13.04 -87.90 29.19
N PRO A 3 13.35 -86.59 29.35
CA PRO A 3 12.54 -85.46 28.86
C PRO A 3 13.28 -84.28 28.21
N LEU A 4 12.50 -83.49 27.46
CA LEU A 4 12.83 -82.18 26.90
C LEU A 4 12.89 -81.09 27.98
N SER A 5 13.73 -80.06 27.78
CA SER A 5 13.58 -78.75 28.43
C SER A 5 13.50 -77.62 27.38
N LEU A 6 12.44 -76.82 27.47
CA LEU A 6 12.24 -75.58 26.73
C LEU A 6 13.11 -74.45 27.30
N ALA A 7 13.65 -73.60 26.42
CA ALA A 7 14.00 -72.21 26.76
C ALA A 7 13.56 -71.30 25.60
N HIS A 8 12.72 -70.32 25.95
CA HIS A 8 12.07 -69.37 25.06
C HIS A 8 12.99 -68.18 24.78
N ALA A 9 13.16 -67.79 23.52
CA ALA A 9 13.69 -66.49 23.13
C ALA A 9 12.54 -65.62 22.62
N TRP A 10 12.30 -64.50 23.29
CA TRP A 10 11.33 -63.48 22.91
C TRP A 10 11.92 -62.56 21.83
N LEU A 11 11.31 -62.51 20.65
CA LEU A 11 11.46 -61.37 19.72
C LEU A 11 10.21 -60.49 19.84
N ALA A 12 10.38 -59.27 20.33
CA ALA A 12 9.36 -58.23 20.25
C ALA A 12 9.40 -57.60 18.85
N LEU A 13 8.32 -57.75 18.08
CA LEU A 13 8.07 -56.92 16.90
C LEU A 13 7.57 -55.54 17.38
N LEU A 14 8.38 -54.50 17.19
CA LEU A 14 7.90 -53.11 17.21
C LEU A 14 7.20 -52.84 15.86
N SER A 15 5.87 -52.72 15.86
CA SER A 15 5.14 -52.18 14.71
C SER A 15 5.27 -50.66 14.71
N LEU A 16 6.08 -50.10 13.81
CA LEU A 16 6.05 -48.67 13.49
C LEU A 16 4.76 -48.39 12.68
N THR A 17 3.70 -47.98 13.37
CA THR A 17 2.58 -47.28 12.73
C THR A 17 3.05 -45.88 12.35
N PHE A 18 3.39 -45.69 11.07
CA PHE A 18 3.51 -44.36 10.48
C PHE A 18 2.13 -43.69 10.53
N LEU A 19 1.95 -42.78 11.47
CA LEU A 19 0.82 -41.86 11.46
C LEU A 19 1.04 -40.93 10.25
N ARG A 20 0.37 -41.22 9.13
CA ARG A 20 0.27 -40.25 8.03
C ARG A 20 -0.52 -39.06 8.57
N LEU A 21 0.16 -37.99 8.96
CA LEU A 21 -0.48 -36.67 9.05
C LEU A 21 -0.94 -36.34 7.63
N THR A 22 -2.23 -36.52 7.36
CA THR A 22 -2.86 -35.85 6.24
C THR A 22 -2.85 -34.37 6.58
N ALA A 23 -1.98 -33.59 5.92
CA ALA A 23 -2.09 -32.15 5.92
C ALA A 23 -3.49 -31.82 5.39
N VAL A 24 -4.37 -31.35 6.28
CA VAL A 24 -5.63 -30.76 5.87
C VAL A 24 -5.23 -29.45 5.19
N SER A 25 -5.34 -29.38 3.87
CA SER A 25 -5.17 -28.10 3.17
C SER A 25 -6.23 -27.16 3.72
N ALA A 26 -5.81 -25.98 4.20
CA ALA A 26 -6.76 -24.95 4.57
C ALA A 26 -7.58 -24.58 3.33
N ALA A 27 -8.89 -24.40 3.49
CA ALA A 27 -9.73 -24.01 2.37
C ALA A 27 -9.32 -22.62 1.86
N ASP A 28 -9.29 -22.45 0.54
CA ASP A 28 -9.07 -21.16 -0.11
C ASP A 28 -10.08 -20.14 0.43
N ILE A 29 -9.60 -18.92 0.66
CA ILE A 29 -10.41 -17.76 1.01
C ILE A 29 -10.49 -16.82 -0.20
N THR A 30 -11.34 -15.79 -0.10
CA THR A 30 -11.55 -14.83 -1.18
C THR A 30 -11.21 -13.41 -0.75
N ALA A 31 -10.49 -12.68 -1.59
CA ALA A 31 -10.35 -11.23 -1.49
C ALA A 31 -11.09 -10.54 -2.64
N THR A 32 -11.67 -9.37 -2.36
CA THR A 32 -12.38 -8.57 -3.37
C THR A 32 -11.69 -7.22 -3.52
N PHE A 33 -11.21 -6.92 -4.73
CA PHE A 33 -10.67 -5.61 -5.09
C PHE A 33 -11.69 -4.86 -5.95
N THR A 34 -11.90 -3.58 -5.68
CA THR A 34 -12.86 -2.76 -6.42
C THR A 34 -12.14 -1.60 -7.08
N ASN A 35 -12.28 -1.46 -8.41
CA ASN A 35 -11.70 -0.34 -9.14
C ASN A 35 -12.22 1.00 -8.61
N GLY A 36 -11.30 1.92 -8.34
CA GLY A 36 -11.61 3.24 -7.78
C GLY A 36 -11.62 3.26 -6.24
N ASN A 37 -11.45 2.11 -5.58
CA ASN A 37 -11.18 2.00 -4.15
C ASN A 37 -9.69 1.83 -3.93
N ASN A 38 -8.93 2.89 -4.19
CA ASN A 38 -7.48 2.78 -4.29
C ASN A 38 -6.78 3.03 -2.94
N PHE A 39 -7.49 3.54 -1.92
CA PHE A 39 -6.94 3.68 -0.57
C PHE A 39 -7.23 2.44 0.27
N ILE A 40 -6.19 1.66 0.56
CA ILE A 40 -6.23 0.51 1.46
C ILE A 40 -5.78 0.95 2.85
N PHE A 41 -6.45 0.47 3.89
CA PHE A 41 -6.13 0.80 5.29
C PHE A 41 -5.67 -0.43 6.07
N ASP A 42 -4.69 -0.24 6.96
CA ASP A 42 -4.29 -1.25 7.95
C ASP A 42 -5.35 -1.41 9.06
N THR A 43 -5.19 -2.43 9.90
CA THR A 43 -6.16 -2.73 10.98
C THR A 43 -6.24 -1.65 12.08
N ASP A 44 -5.25 -0.75 12.14
CA ASP A 44 -5.27 0.46 12.98
C ASP A 44 -5.89 1.68 12.28
N GLY A 45 -6.22 1.53 11.00
CA GLY A 45 -6.93 2.50 10.18
C GLY A 45 -6.06 3.50 9.45
N ASN A 46 -4.73 3.37 9.47
CA ASN A 46 -3.83 4.18 8.65
C ASN A 46 -3.90 3.72 7.19
N ALA A 47 -3.77 4.63 6.23
CA ALA A 47 -3.62 4.18 4.85
C ALA A 47 -2.26 3.47 4.71
N ILE A 48 -2.23 2.42 3.89
CA ILE A 48 -0.99 1.72 3.58
C ILE A 48 -0.05 2.67 2.83
N ASP A 49 1.06 3.02 3.49
CA ASP A 49 2.09 3.92 2.97
C ASP A 49 3.24 3.09 2.37
N SER A 50 2.99 2.58 1.17
CA SER A 50 3.92 1.71 0.46
C SER A 50 4.03 2.11 -1.01
N THR A 51 4.95 3.03 -1.31
CA THR A 51 5.22 3.42 -2.71
C THR A 51 6.28 2.52 -3.36
N SER A 52 6.11 2.23 -4.65
CA SER A 52 7.00 1.39 -5.46
C SER A 52 7.29 0.04 -4.81
N GLY A 53 6.33 -0.43 -4.03
CA GLY A 53 6.43 -1.64 -3.23
C GLY A 53 5.96 -2.88 -3.98
N LYS A 54 6.15 -4.02 -3.35
CA LYS A 54 5.69 -5.33 -3.82
C LYS A 54 5.00 -6.08 -2.71
N ILE A 55 4.02 -6.90 -3.09
CA ILE A 55 3.47 -7.94 -2.24
C ILE A 55 4.09 -9.27 -2.67
N ASP A 56 4.66 -9.99 -1.70
CA ASP A 56 5.15 -11.35 -1.89
C ASP A 56 4.55 -12.29 -0.84
N PHE A 57 4.46 -13.58 -1.16
CA PHE A 57 4.10 -14.61 -0.19
C PHE A 57 5.37 -15.15 0.47
N LEU A 58 5.72 -14.60 1.65
CA LEU A 58 6.95 -14.89 2.36
C LEU A 58 6.64 -15.58 3.70
N ASN A 59 7.37 -16.65 4.01
CA ASN A 59 7.22 -17.40 5.27
C ASN A 59 5.78 -17.86 5.59
N GLY A 60 4.96 -18.12 4.57
CA GLY A 60 3.57 -18.55 4.75
C GLY A 60 2.56 -17.42 4.99
N THR A 61 2.92 -16.16 4.78
CA THR A 61 1.98 -15.02 4.82
C THR A 61 2.22 -14.06 3.66
N TYR A 62 1.23 -13.20 3.36
CA TYR A 62 1.42 -12.09 2.43
C TYR A 62 2.17 -10.97 3.14
N VAL A 63 3.25 -10.50 2.54
CA VAL A 63 4.07 -9.39 3.04
C VAL A 63 4.11 -8.31 1.97
N TRP A 64 3.59 -7.13 2.31
CA TRP A 64 3.64 -5.94 1.48
C TRP A 64 4.70 -5.00 2.02
N TYR A 65 5.64 -4.58 1.19
CA TYR A 65 6.72 -3.70 1.61
C TYR A 65 7.00 -2.64 0.55
N GLY A 66 7.35 -1.43 0.98
CA GLY A 66 7.54 -0.29 0.09
C GLY A 66 8.03 0.95 0.80
N LEU A 67 8.34 1.98 0.03
CA LEU A 67 8.80 3.26 0.57
C LEU A 67 7.67 3.96 1.31
N SER A 68 7.96 4.43 2.53
CA SER A 68 7.09 5.39 3.20
C SER A 68 7.34 6.78 2.65
N PHE A 69 6.26 7.48 2.28
CA PHE A 69 6.26 8.88 1.89
C PHE A 69 5.69 9.79 3.00
N ALA A 70 5.64 9.31 4.24
CA ALA A 70 5.16 10.07 5.40
C ALA A 70 5.97 11.36 5.62
N CYS A 71 7.24 11.39 5.22
CA CYS A 71 8.13 12.56 5.24
C CYS A 71 8.19 13.32 3.90
N ALA A 72 7.16 13.20 3.07
CA ALA A 72 7.03 13.87 1.78
C ALA A 72 8.17 13.52 0.80
N LYS A 73 9.06 14.48 0.51
CA LYS A 73 10.14 14.31 -0.46
C LYS A 73 11.36 13.61 0.14
N GLU A 74 11.48 13.61 1.46
CA GLU A 74 12.62 13.02 2.14
C GLU A 74 12.42 11.52 2.31
N PHE A 75 13.52 10.77 2.29
CA PHE A 75 13.49 9.35 2.63
C PHE A 75 13.14 9.18 4.11
N CYS A 76 12.16 8.33 4.42
CA CYS A 76 11.79 8.03 5.80
C CYS A 76 11.68 6.54 6.13
N GLY A 77 12.22 5.69 5.26
CA GLY A 77 12.29 4.25 5.49
C GLY A 77 11.45 3.43 4.52
N ILE A 78 11.59 2.12 4.67
CA ILE A 78 10.78 1.12 3.99
C ILE A 78 9.95 0.43 5.06
N LEU A 79 8.63 0.53 4.95
CA LEU A 79 7.68 -0.15 5.85
C LEU A 79 7.39 -1.55 5.33
N SER A 80 6.94 -2.43 6.21
CA SER A 80 6.28 -3.67 5.79
C SER A 80 4.98 -3.91 6.54
N TYR A 81 4.08 -4.63 5.87
CA TYR A 81 2.78 -5.01 6.35
C TYR A 81 2.57 -6.51 6.10
N SER A 82 1.86 -7.17 7.01
CA SER A 82 1.52 -8.60 6.89
C SER A 82 0.01 -8.77 6.76
N SER A 83 -0.43 -9.70 5.91
CA SER A 83 -1.85 -10.02 5.80
C SER A 83 -2.08 -11.53 5.66
N PRO A 84 -3.13 -12.09 6.29
CA PRO A 84 -3.56 -13.45 6.06
C PRO A 84 -4.45 -13.58 4.82
N ASP A 85 -5.03 -12.47 4.33
CA ASP A 85 -6.12 -12.51 3.35
C ASP A 85 -6.08 -11.44 2.25
N LEU A 86 -5.01 -10.63 2.20
CA LEU A 86 -4.84 -9.45 1.34
C LEU A 86 -5.84 -8.30 1.58
N VAL A 87 -6.65 -8.39 2.63
CA VAL A 87 -7.66 -7.38 3.00
C VAL A 87 -7.29 -6.73 4.33
N HIS A 88 -7.00 -7.54 5.36
CA HIS A 88 -6.61 -7.08 6.68
C HIS A 88 -5.09 -7.06 6.79
N TRP A 89 -4.53 -5.86 6.89
CA TRP A 89 -3.09 -5.63 6.93
C TRP A 89 -2.65 -5.16 8.31
N GLU A 90 -1.68 -5.86 8.89
CA GLU A 90 -0.99 -5.46 10.12
C GLU A 90 0.31 -4.72 9.76
N ASN A 91 0.58 -3.59 10.38
CA ASN A 91 1.83 -2.84 10.18
C ASN A 91 2.96 -3.44 11.03
N ASN A 92 4.00 -3.98 10.39
CA ASN A 92 5.16 -4.56 11.08
C ASN A 92 6.22 -3.50 11.47
N GLY A 93 6.04 -2.26 11.03
CA GLY A 93 7.03 -1.18 11.16
C GLY A 93 8.09 -1.20 10.05
N PHE A 94 9.22 -0.52 10.31
CA PHE A 94 10.30 -0.38 9.33
C PHE A 94 11.14 -1.65 9.19
N LEU A 95 11.55 -1.96 7.96
CA LEU A 95 12.47 -3.07 7.68
C LEU A 95 13.83 -2.88 8.38
N PHE A 96 14.29 -1.63 8.52
CA PHE A 96 15.51 -1.21 9.21
C PHE A 96 15.34 0.20 9.76
N ASP A 97 16.19 0.63 10.71
CA ASP A 97 16.13 2.01 11.25
C ASP A 97 16.59 3.04 10.19
N PRO A 98 15.68 3.90 9.69
CA PRO A 98 16.03 4.88 8.66
C PRO A 98 16.91 6.02 9.17
N ASN A 99 17.02 6.21 10.49
CA ASN A 99 17.68 7.37 11.10
C ASN A 99 19.17 7.15 11.40
N THR A 100 19.70 5.94 11.16
CA THR A 100 21.14 5.71 11.32
C THR A 100 21.93 6.52 10.30
N THR A 101 23.13 6.98 10.68
CA THR A 101 23.99 7.75 9.78
C THR A 101 24.35 7.00 8.50
N GLU A 102 24.55 5.68 8.59
CA GLU A 102 24.83 4.82 7.45
C GLU A 102 23.67 4.83 6.43
N ILE A 103 22.44 4.67 6.92
CA ILE A 103 21.25 4.64 6.08
C ILE A 103 20.89 6.02 5.52
N ALA A 104 21.00 7.07 6.33
CA ALA A 104 20.80 8.44 5.86
C ALA A 104 21.80 8.81 4.74
N ASN A 105 23.06 8.38 4.85
CA ASN A 105 24.05 8.58 3.80
C ASN A 105 23.73 7.76 2.54
N LEU A 106 23.26 6.52 2.71
CA LEU A 106 22.93 5.62 1.61
C LEU A 106 21.68 6.09 0.84
N CYS A 107 20.59 6.40 1.55
CA CYS A 107 19.25 6.64 1.00
C CYS A 107 18.84 8.13 0.92
N GLY A 108 19.59 9.06 1.53
CA GLY A 108 19.18 10.45 1.70
C GLY A 108 19.56 11.43 0.57
N GLY A 109 20.35 11.01 -0.41
CA GLY A 109 20.83 11.93 -1.45
C GLY A 109 19.78 12.23 -2.54
N SER A 110 19.73 13.47 -3.02
CA SER A 110 18.99 13.82 -4.24
C SER A 110 19.51 13.00 -5.43
N LEU A 111 18.61 12.40 -6.21
CA LEU A 111 18.90 11.50 -7.35
C LEU A 111 19.50 10.12 -6.99
N THR A 112 19.51 9.71 -5.72
CA THR A 112 20.07 8.40 -5.31
C THR A 112 19.09 7.24 -5.40
N GLY A 113 17.88 7.43 -5.94
CA GLY A 113 16.81 6.43 -5.90
C GLY A 113 16.15 6.28 -4.53
N ASN A 114 16.72 6.88 -3.47
CA ASN A 114 16.19 6.91 -2.11
C ASN A 114 15.90 5.52 -1.51
N CYS A 115 16.79 4.56 -1.76
CA CYS A 115 16.55 3.15 -1.42
C CYS A 115 15.22 2.65 -1.98
N GLY A 116 14.92 3.08 -3.20
CA GLY A 116 13.64 2.88 -3.83
C GLY A 116 13.46 1.50 -4.43
N ARG A 117 12.20 1.24 -4.75
CA ARG A 117 11.73 0.01 -5.39
C ARG A 117 12.27 -1.26 -4.70
N PRO A 118 12.04 -1.39 -3.37
CA PRO A 118 12.55 -2.53 -2.61
C PRO A 118 12.02 -3.85 -3.16
N HIS A 119 12.85 -4.88 -3.16
CA HIS A 119 12.48 -6.25 -3.53
C HIS A 119 13.17 -7.26 -2.61
N ILE A 120 12.42 -8.25 -2.12
CA ILE A 120 12.92 -9.26 -1.18
C ILE A 120 12.94 -10.62 -1.85
N VAL A 121 14.06 -11.33 -1.76
CA VAL A 121 14.19 -12.74 -2.15
C VAL A 121 14.71 -13.57 -0.98
N TYR A 122 14.31 -14.84 -0.90
CA TYR A 122 14.79 -15.75 0.14
C TYR A 122 15.95 -16.61 -0.38
N ASN A 123 17.09 -16.52 0.30
CA ASN A 123 18.23 -17.40 0.08
C ASN A 123 18.10 -18.61 1.01
N GLU A 124 17.75 -19.77 0.44
CA GLU A 124 17.58 -21.03 1.18
C GLU A 124 18.89 -21.51 1.82
N ALA A 125 20.03 -21.34 1.13
CA ALA A 125 21.33 -21.86 1.57
C ALA A 125 21.79 -21.19 2.88
N ASP A 126 21.57 -19.88 2.99
CA ASP A 126 21.90 -19.09 4.19
C ASP A 126 20.70 -18.94 5.15
N SER A 127 19.53 -19.43 4.75
CA SER A 127 18.25 -19.28 5.45
C SER A 127 17.97 -17.83 5.84
N GLU A 128 18.04 -16.92 4.86
CA GLU A 128 17.83 -15.49 5.07
C GLU A 128 17.15 -14.80 3.90
N TYR A 129 16.52 -13.67 4.21
CA TYR A 129 15.96 -12.75 3.25
C TYR A 129 17.03 -11.76 2.81
N VAL A 130 17.12 -11.54 1.51
CA VAL A 130 17.97 -10.53 0.89
C VAL A 130 17.06 -9.45 0.32
N LEU A 131 17.13 -8.25 0.90
CA LEU A 131 16.43 -7.07 0.40
C LEU A 131 17.36 -6.32 -0.53
N TRP A 132 16.89 -6.07 -1.76
CA TRP A 132 17.53 -5.23 -2.76
C TRP A 132 16.86 -3.87 -2.79
N VAL A 133 17.63 -2.80 -2.96
CA VAL A 133 17.11 -1.44 -3.10
C VAL A 133 17.90 -0.62 -4.14
N ASN A 134 17.21 0.29 -4.82
CA ASN A 134 17.79 1.28 -5.71
C ASN A 134 18.34 2.46 -4.89
N ALA A 135 19.64 2.44 -4.62
CA ALA A 135 20.29 3.37 -3.71
C ALA A 135 21.70 3.76 -4.16
N GLN A 136 21.91 4.90 -4.81
CA GLN A 136 23.19 5.32 -5.39
C GLN A 136 23.69 4.38 -6.51
N ALA A 137 24.71 4.81 -7.26
CA ALA A 137 25.39 4.00 -8.27
C ALA A 137 26.81 3.62 -7.80
N PRO A 138 27.40 2.52 -8.31
CA PRO A 138 26.88 1.59 -9.31
C PRO A 138 25.98 0.49 -8.72
N GLY A 139 25.12 -0.11 -9.54
CA GLY A 139 24.27 -1.25 -9.16
C GLY A 139 23.36 -0.98 -7.96
N TYR A 140 23.01 -2.04 -7.23
CA TYR A 140 22.01 -2.01 -6.16
C TYR A 140 22.61 -2.24 -4.78
N ALA A 141 22.04 -1.59 -3.76
CA ALA A 141 22.41 -1.85 -2.38
C ALA A 141 21.58 -3.02 -1.83
N LEU A 142 22.19 -3.76 -0.90
CA LEU A 142 21.61 -4.98 -0.36
C LEU A 142 21.56 -4.94 1.15
N PHE A 143 20.58 -5.64 1.70
CA PHE A 143 20.43 -5.88 3.13
C PHE A 143 20.07 -7.34 3.36
N THR A 144 20.36 -7.87 4.55
CA THR A 144 19.91 -9.21 4.93
C THR A 144 19.21 -9.24 6.26
N SER A 145 18.27 -10.17 6.41
CA SER A 145 17.58 -10.45 7.67
C SER A 145 17.19 -11.93 7.77
N LYS A 146 17.05 -12.44 9.00
CA LYS A 146 16.42 -13.75 9.25
C LYS A 146 14.88 -13.65 9.31
N SER A 147 14.33 -12.44 9.29
CA SER A 147 12.89 -12.15 9.25
C SER A 147 12.52 -11.49 7.93
N ALA A 148 11.35 -11.84 7.38
CA ALA A 148 10.84 -11.22 6.16
C ALA A 148 10.43 -9.75 6.38
N THR A 149 10.03 -9.39 7.61
CA THR A 149 9.31 -8.15 7.91
C THR A 149 10.14 -7.11 8.68
N SER A 150 11.34 -7.45 9.16
CA SER A 150 12.11 -6.54 10.02
C SER A 150 13.57 -6.96 10.17
N GLY A 151 14.38 -6.09 10.79
CA GLY A 151 15.72 -6.43 11.27
C GLY A 151 16.79 -6.53 10.16
N TYR A 152 16.55 -5.86 9.03
CA TYR A 152 17.48 -5.83 7.92
C TYR A 152 18.73 -5.03 8.26
N VAL A 153 19.89 -5.58 7.89
CA VAL A 153 21.21 -4.95 8.08
C VAL A 153 21.87 -4.76 6.72
N PRO A 154 22.44 -3.57 6.40
CA PRO A 154 23.07 -3.32 5.12
C PRO A 154 24.31 -4.19 4.90
N LEU A 155 24.52 -4.62 3.66
CA LEU A 155 25.76 -5.25 3.21
C LEU A 155 26.72 -4.18 2.69
N ALA A 156 28.02 -4.40 2.94
CA ALA A 156 29.07 -3.51 2.45
C ALA A 156 29.24 -3.59 0.92
N GLN A 157 29.00 -4.77 0.36
CA GLN A 157 29.05 -5.01 -1.08
C GLN A 157 27.72 -4.68 -1.75
N ARG A 158 27.82 -4.11 -2.94
CA ARG A 158 26.70 -3.82 -3.83
C ARG A 158 26.59 -4.91 -4.88
N ALA A 159 25.38 -5.20 -5.31
CA ALA A 159 25.17 -6.02 -6.49
C ALA A 159 25.43 -5.19 -7.74
N LEU A 160 26.40 -5.60 -8.56
CA LEU A 160 26.71 -4.94 -9.83
C LEU A 160 25.84 -5.53 -10.92
N VAL A 161 25.53 -4.73 -11.93
CA VAL A 161 24.81 -5.18 -13.14
C VAL A 161 25.78 -5.31 -14.31
N GLY A 162 25.50 -6.26 -15.20
CA GLY A 162 26.31 -6.58 -16.37
C GLY A 162 26.45 -5.44 -17.37
N VAL A 163 25.44 -4.55 -17.45
CA VAL A 163 25.49 -3.36 -18.31
C VAL A 163 25.25 -2.11 -17.46
N GLN A 164 26.33 -1.41 -17.14
CA GLN A 164 26.33 -0.05 -16.59
C GLN A 164 27.70 0.62 -16.80
N GLY A 165 27.80 1.49 -17.81
CA GLY A 165 28.95 2.34 -18.06
C GLY A 165 28.93 3.69 -17.32
N PRO A 166 29.97 4.53 -17.47
CA PRO A 166 30.12 5.78 -16.71
C PRO A 166 29.01 6.83 -16.88
N ALA A 167 28.31 6.79 -18.02
CA ALA A 167 27.22 7.71 -18.37
C ALA A 167 25.85 7.02 -18.43
N THR A 168 25.74 5.84 -17.80
CA THR A 168 24.48 5.10 -17.67
C THR A 168 24.22 4.78 -16.21
N MET A 169 22.95 4.58 -15.85
CA MET A 169 22.56 4.26 -14.48
C MET A 169 21.55 3.12 -14.48
N ALA A 170 21.82 2.10 -13.67
CA ALA A 170 20.83 1.08 -13.36
C ALA A 170 19.70 1.77 -12.56
N GLY A 171 18.49 1.75 -13.12
CA GLY A 171 17.32 2.41 -12.59
C GLY A 171 16.42 1.46 -11.82
N ASP A 172 15.13 1.55 -12.09
CA ASP A 172 14.11 0.69 -11.49
C ASP A 172 14.38 -0.77 -11.79
N PHE A 173 14.12 -1.63 -10.81
CA PHE A 173 14.43 -3.06 -10.92
C PHE A 173 13.50 -3.93 -10.08
N SER A 174 13.44 -5.21 -10.42
CA SER A 174 12.87 -6.28 -9.61
C SER A 174 13.83 -7.45 -9.54
N VAL A 175 13.72 -8.21 -8.46
CA VAL A 175 14.37 -9.53 -8.33
C VAL A 175 13.33 -10.58 -7.98
N GLU A 176 13.51 -11.78 -8.51
CA GLU A 176 12.61 -12.92 -8.28
C GLU A 176 13.39 -14.24 -8.32
N VAL A 177 12.94 -15.23 -7.56
CA VAL A 177 13.50 -16.59 -7.62
C VAL A 177 12.55 -17.48 -8.40
N ILE A 178 12.95 -17.86 -9.61
CA ILE A 178 12.16 -18.66 -10.54
C ILE A 178 12.81 -20.03 -10.66
N ASN A 179 12.11 -21.09 -10.23
CA ASN A 179 12.60 -22.47 -10.24
C ASN A 179 13.98 -22.67 -9.59
N GLY A 180 14.26 -21.95 -8.50
CA GLY A 180 15.52 -22.02 -7.76
C GLY A 180 16.66 -21.17 -8.34
N THR A 181 16.43 -20.49 -9.46
CA THR A 181 17.39 -19.53 -10.03
C THR A 181 16.90 -18.10 -9.76
N GLY A 182 17.78 -17.26 -9.23
CA GLY A 182 17.49 -15.85 -9.05
C GLY A 182 17.63 -15.08 -10.37
N TYR A 183 16.73 -14.15 -10.62
CA TYR A 183 16.76 -13.25 -11.77
C TYR A 183 16.61 -11.79 -11.34
N LEU A 184 17.21 -10.91 -12.13
CA LEU A 184 17.06 -9.46 -12.06
C LEU A 184 16.48 -8.96 -13.37
N ALA A 185 15.43 -8.15 -13.32
CA ALA A 185 15.04 -7.27 -14.42
C ALA A 185 15.25 -5.82 -13.99
N TYR A 186 15.89 -5.01 -14.84
CA TYR A 186 16.20 -3.62 -14.49
C TYR A 186 16.14 -2.70 -15.70
N SER A 187 15.76 -1.45 -15.49
CA SER A 187 15.90 -0.40 -16.48
C SER A 187 17.32 0.15 -16.47
N LEU A 188 17.84 0.48 -17.65
CA LEU A 188 19.13 1.15 -17.79
C LEU A 188 18.91 2.53 -18.40
N LEU A 189 19.10 3.57 -17.61
CA LEU A 189 19.07 4.96 -18.07
C LEU A 189 20.36 5.27 -18.83
N ASP A 190 20.23 5.74 -20.07
CA ASP A 190 21.36 6.13 -20.93
C ASP A 190 21.44 7.65 -21.10
N PHE A 191 22.24 8.29 -20.26
CA PHE A 191 22.46 9.74 -20.32
C PHE A 191 23.38 10.16 -21.47
N THR A 192 24.04 9.23 -22.17
CA THR A 192 24.75 9.56 -23.42
C THR A 192 23.78 9.98 -24.53
N LYS A 193 22.49 9.64 -24.38
CA LYS A 193 21.39 9.99 -25.28
C LYS A 193 20.54 11.15 -24.73
N THR A 194 21.09 11.97 -23.85
CA THR A 194 20.37 13.16 -23.38
C THR A 194 19.99 14.07 -24.57
N GLY A 195 18.72 14.44 -24.68
CA GLY A 195 18.13 15.17 -25.81
C GLY A 195 17.64 14.30 -26.98
N ALA A 196 17.75 12.97 -26.88
CA ALA A 196 17.25 12.06 -27.92
C ALA A 196 15.71 11.89 -27.91
N SER A 197 15.09 12.05 -26.74
CA SER A 197 13.64 12.15 -26.56
C SER A 197 13.31 13.44 -25.78
N ILE A 198 12.05 13.82 -25.76
CA ILE A 198 11.54 14.92 -24.91
C ILE A 198 10.70 14.39 -23.74
N TRP A 199 10.38 13.10 -23.72
CA TRP A 199 9.58 12.45 -22.69
C TRP A 199 10.03 11.00 -22.53
N PRO A 200 11.05 10.68 -21.72
CA PRO A 200 11.92 11.56 -20.94
C PRO A 200 13.06 12.15 -21.82
N PRO A 201 13.88 13.08 -21.32
CA PRO A 201 14.97 13.66 -22.10
C PRO A 201 16.16 12.71 -22.35
N PHE A 202 16.02 11.41 -22.11
CA PHE A 202 17.03 10.37 -22.27
C PHE A 202 16.35 9.09 -22.78
N LEU A 203 17.12 8.05 -23.13
CA LEU A 203 16.56 6.74 -23.43
C LEU A 203 16.78 5.81 -22.24
N GLN A 204 15.84 4.91 -21.98
CA GLN A 204 16.02 3.80 -21.05
C GLN A 204 15.34 2.52 -21.54
N SER A 205 15.97 1.37 -21.32
CA SER A 205 15.42 0.09 -21.76
C SER A 205 15.62 -0.98 -20.70
N ILE A 206 14.83 -2.03 -20.76
CA ILE A 206 14.87 -3.13 -19.80
C ILE A 206 15.97 -4.13 -20.19
N TYR A 207 16.69 -4.59 -19.19
CA TYR A 207 17.66 -5.69 -19.25
C TYR A 207 17.30 -6.76 -18.24
N VAL A 208 17.62 -8.01 -18.55
CA VAL A 208 17.45 -9.15 -17.65
C VAL A 208 18.76 -9.90 -17.44
N GLN A 209 18.95 -10.44 -16.24
CA GLN A 209 20.17 -11.12 -15.80
C GLN A 209 19.85 -12.25 -14.83
N GLU A 210 20.74 -13.23 -14.76
CA GLU A 210 20.76 -14.22 -13.67
C GLU A 210 21.52 -13.66 -12.45
N LEU A 211 21.08 -14.05 -11.27
CA LEU A 211 21.75 -13.78 -10.00
C LEU A 211 22.76 -14.87 -9.66
N THR A 212 23.73 -14.53 -8.82
CA THR A 212 24.58 -15.53 -8.16
C THR A 212 23.76 -16.40 -7.22
N ALA A 213 24.25 -17.61 -6.92
CA ALA A 213 23.52 -18.59 -6.12
C ALA A 213 23.18 -18.11 -4.69
N ASP A 214 23.94 -17.15 -4.16
CA ASP A 214 23.68 -16.52 -2.86
C ASP A 214 22.67 -15.37 -2.91
N LEU A 215 22.17 -15.05 -4.11
CA LEU A 215 21.22 -13.98 -4.41
C LEU A 215 21.72 -12.57 -4.04
N LYS A 216 23.04 -12.39 -3.92
CA LYS A 216 23.68 -11.13 -3.47
C LYS A 216 24.50 -10.44 -4.58
N ASN A 217 24.44 -10.93 -5.82
CA ASN A 217 25.04 -10.27 -6.98
C ASN A 217 24.44 -10.81 -8.29
N THR A 218 24.84 -10.26 -9.43
CA THR A 218 24.52 -10.81 -10.77
C THR A 218 25.65 -11.68 -11.30
N THR A 219 25.34 -12.55 -12.27
CA THR A 219 26.35 -13.31 -13.03
C THR A 219 27.08 -12.45 -14.08
N GLY A 220 26.52 -11.28 -14.40
CA GLY A 220 27.07 -10.30 -15.35
C GLY A 220 26.61 -10.48 -16.79
N ASP A 221 26.04 -11.62 -17.16
CA ASP A 221 25.45 -11.84 -18.49
C ASP A 221 24.07 -11.18 -18.55
N ALA A 222 23.95 -10.12 -19.36
CA ALA A 222 22.73 -9.31 -19.48
C ALA A 222 22.15 -9.31 -20.90
N PHE A 223 20.82 -9.40 -20.96
CA PHE A 223 20.07 -9.45 -22.21
C PHE A 223 19.06 -8.30 -22.26
N GLN A 224 19.15 -7.48 -23.31
CA GLN A 224 18.26 -6.35 -23.51
C GLN A 224 16.89 -6.84 -24.02
N ILE A 225 15.81 -6.31 -23.45
CA ILE A 225 14.45 -6.51 -23.91
C ILE A 225 14.07 -5.34 -24.82
N MET A 226 14.19 -5.54 -26.13
CA MET A 226 13.85 -4.55 -27.15
C MET A 226 13.29 -5.23 -28.42
N PRO A 227 12.12 -5.89 -28.32
CA PRO A 227 11.58 -6.69 -29.41
C PRO A 227 11.11 -5.87 -30.62
N VAL A 228 10.75 -4.61 -30.44
CA VAL A 228 10.28 -3.71 -31.51
C VAL A 228 11.32 -2.62 -31.82
N GLY A 229 12.01 -2.11 -30.81
CA GLY A 229 13.04 -1.06 -30.97
C GLY A 229 12.48 0.34 -31.20
N ASP A 230 11.23 0.59 -30.83
CA ASP A 230 10.60 1.90 -30.89
C ASP A 230 10.76 2.67 -29.55
N LEU A 231 10.05 3.79 -29.43
CA LEU A 231 10.10 4.63 -28.24
C LEU A 231 9.57 3.90 -26.99
N VAL A 232 8.59 3.02 -27.13
CA VAL A 232 8.02 2.27 -26.01
C VAL A 232 9.09 1.37 -25.37
N ASP A 233 9.90 0.68 -26.18
CA ASP A 233 11.00 -0.14 -25.66
C ASP A 233 12.16 0.72 -25.12
N ASN A 234 12.38 1.90 -25.71
CA ASN A 234 13.45 2.84 -25.34
C ASN A 234 13.07 3.82 -24.23
N GLU A 235 11.90 3.65 -23.61
CA GLU A 235 11.46 4.42 -22.45
C GLU A 235 10.82 3.52 -21.40
N ALA A 236 11.09 2.21 -21.44
CA ALA A 236 10.52 1.25 -20.50
C ALA A 236 11.24 1.31 -19.14
N GLU A 237 10.46 1.35 -18.05
CA GLU A 237 10.91 1.36 -16.66
C GLU A 237 10.02 0.48 -15.77
N SER A 238 10.19 0.55 -14.45
CA SER A 238 9.42 -0.19 -13.45
C SER A 238 9.25 -1.70 -13.75
N PRO A 239 10.32 -2.44 -14.12
CA PRO A 239 10.18 -3.83 -14.54
C PRO A 239 9.85 -4.78 -13.37
N ASP A 240 8.87 -5.65 -13.47
CA ASP A 240 8.67 -6.78 -12.55
C ASP A 240 8.74 -8.12 -13.29
N ILE A 241 9.64 -9.00 -12.87
CA ILE A 241 9.90 -10.29 -13.52
C ILE A 241 9.21 -11.44 -12.77
N TRP A 242 8.53 -12.30 -13.51
CA TRP A 242 7.83 -13.46 -12.97
C TRP A 242 7.67 -14.56 -14.03
N GLN A 243 7.11 -15.71 -13.64
CA GLN A 243 6.93 -16.84 -14.54
C GLN A 243 5.52 -17.42 -14.50
N ARG A 244 5.01 -17.82 -15.68
CA ARG A 244 3.81 -18.65 -15.81
C ARG A 244 4.02 -19.74 -16.87
N GLY A 245 3.94 -20.99 -16.42
CA GLY A 245 4.27 -22.13 -17.28
C GLY A 245 5.69 -22.01 -17.82
N ASP A 246 5.85 -22.19 -19.13
CA ASP A 246 7.16 -22.12 -19.79
C ASP A 246 7.61 -20.68 -20.11
N TYR A 247 6.77 -19.67 -19.84
CA TYR A 247 7.06 -18.28 -20.18
C TYR A 247 7.56 -17.48 -18.97
N PHE A 248 8.69 -16.82 -19.16
CA PHE A 248 9.08 -15.64 -18.41
C PHE A 248 8.25 -14.45 -18.87
N TYR A 249 7.86 -13.61 -17.92
CA TYR A 249 7.18 -12.35 -18.15
C TYR A 249 7.95 -11.23 -17.47
N VAL A 250 7.92 -10.04 -18.09
CA VAL A 250 8.32 -8.80 -17.44
C VAL A 250 7.22 -7.77 -17.66
N THR A 251 6.54 -7.34 -16.60
CA THR A 251 5.67 -6.15 -16.68
C THR A 251 6.51 -4.89 -16.54
N ALA A 252 6.17 -3.83 -17.25
CA ALA A 252 6.90 -2.55 -17.19
C ALA A 252 5.93 -1.39 -17.51
N SER A 253 6.34 -0.16 -17.20
CA SER A 253 5.67 1.05 -17.69
C SER A 253 6.56 1.82 -18.66
N ASN A 254 6.01 2.83 -19.34
CA ASN A 254 6.88 3.90 -19.86
C ASN A 254 7.29 4.89 -18.78
N THR A 255 8.34 5.65 -19.09
CA THR A 255 9.00 6.54 -18.15
C THR A 255 8.11 7.68 -17.71
N CYS A 256 7.73 7.68 -16.44
CA CYS A 256 6.91 8.73 -15.87
C CYS A 256 6.98 8.70 -14.34
N GLY A 257 7.80 9.58 -13.76
CA GLY A 257 7.86 9.69 -12.30
C GLY A 257 6.53 10.18 -11.73
N PHE A 258 5.84 9.36 -10.93
CA PHE A 258 4.63 9.74 -10.18
C PHE A 258 3.51 10.33 -11.05
N CYS A 259 3.30 9.76 -12.25
CA CYS A 259 2.28 10.25 -13.18
C CYS A 259 0.89 9.68 -12.91
N THR A 260 -0.14 10.36 -13.43
CA THR A 260 -1.55 9.98 -13.28
C THR A 260 -1.98 8.90 -14.29
N GLY A 261 -1.12 7.90 -14.49
CA GLY A 261 -1.29 6.84 -15.48
C GLY A 261 -0.12 6.69 -16.43
N THR A 262 0.20 5.45 -16.75
CA THR A 262 1.24 5.03 -17.71
C THR A 262 0.77 3.81 -18.48
N ILE A 263 1.31 3.55 -19.66
CA ILE A 263 0.97 2.29 -20.36
C ILE A 263 1.46 1.08 -19.54
N LEU A 264 0.68 0.00 -19.52
CA LEU A 264 1.10 -1.28 -18.94
C LEU A 264 1.67 -2.16 -20.05
N ILE A 265 2.99 -2.31 -20.04
CA ILE A 265 3.73 -3.14 -20.99
C ILE A 265 3.90 -4.54 -20.39
N VAL A 266 3.73 -5.57 -21.21
CA VAL A 266 4.08 -6.94 -20.86
C VAL A 266 5.04 -7.49 -21.91
N TYR A 267 6.24 -7.83 -21.48
CA TYR A 267 7.18 -8.63 -22.27
C TYR A 267 7.05 -10.10 -21.89
N ARG A 268 7.16 -10.99 -22.86
CA ARG A 268 7.17 -12.44 -22.61
C ARG A 268 8.18 -13.18 -23.48
N SER A 269 8.77 -14.25 -22.94
CA SER A 269 9.62 -15.17 -23.69
C SER A 269 9.71 -16.54 -23.00
N THR A 270 9.99 -17.60 -23.76
CA THR A 270 10.30 -18.93 -23.20
C THR A 270 11.77 -19.07 -22.80
N SER A 271 12.58 -18.01 -22.98
CA SER A 271 13.98 -17.95 -22.57
C SER A 271 14.29 -16.55 -22.04
N ILE A 272 15.09 -16.47 -20.98
CA ILE A 272 15.57 -15.18 -20.46
C ILE A 272 16.38 -14.39 -21.51
N GLN A 273 17.04 -15.08 -22.44
CA GLN A 273 17.78 -14.44 -23.55
C GLN A 273 16.87 -13.93 -24.68
N GLY A 274 15.60 -14.31 -24.68
CA GLY A 274 14.66 -14.04 -25.76
C GLY A 274 14.62 -15.14 -26.84
N PRO A 275 14.00 -14.85 -28.00
CA PRO A 275 13.42 -13.57 -28.38
C PRO A 275 12.23 -13.21 -27.49
N TRP A 276 12.16 -11.94 -27.10
CA TRP A 276 11.03 -11.40 -26.34
C TRP A 276 9.90 -10.98 -27.29
N GLN A 277 8.68 -10.97 -26.80
CA GLN A 277 7.52 -10.38 -27.46
C GLN A 277 6.92 -9.32 -26.54
N ARG A 278 6.41 -8.23 -27.10
CA ARG A 278 5.76 -7.15 -26.34
C ARG A 278 4.25 -7.12 -26.57
N GLN A 279 3.52 -6.86 -25.49
CA GLN A 279 2.12 -6.42 -25.49
C GLN A 279 1.99 -5.12 -24.69
N ILE A 280 0.97 -4.32 -25.02
CA ILE A 280 0.49 -3.23 -24.17
C ILE A 280 -0.94 -3.61 -23.80
N ILE A 281 -1.22 -3.80 -22.51
CA ILE A 281 -2.50 -4.32 -22.01
C ILE A 281 -3.32 -3.28 -21.23
N SER A 282 -2.79 -2.05 -21.12
CA SER A 282 -3.50 -0.87 -20.63
C SER A 282 -2.85 0.39 -21.18
N ALA A 283 -3.66 1.39 -21.48
CA ALA A 283 -3.18 2.70 -21.93
C ALA A 283 -2.72 3.60 -20.79
N ASP A 284 -3.20 3.36 -19.58
CA ASP A 284 -3.00 4.23 -18.41
C ASP A 284 -2.81 3.48 -17.08
N THR A 285 -2.82 2.14 -17.10
CA THR A 285 -2.72 1.29 -15.90
C THR A 285 -3.72 1.73 -14.83
N CYS A 286 -4.95 2.05 -15.25
CA CYS A 286 -6.01 2.50 -14.37
C CYS A 286 -5.62 3.74 -13.54
N ASN A 287 -5.00 4.73 -14.20
CA ASN A 287 -4.40 5.94 -13.61
C ASN A 287 -3.17 5.70 -12.73
N GLY A 288 -2.52 4.54 -12.87
CA GLY A 288 -1.36 4.16 -12.07
C GLY A 288 -0.07 3.93 -12.86
N GLN A 289 0.93 3.45 -12.12
CA GLN A 289 2.18 2.93 -12.63
C GLN A 289 2.42 1.55 -12.04
N THR A 290 2.78 0.58 -12.89
CA THR A 290 3.05 -0.78 -12.44
C THR A 290 4.16 -0.82 -11.39
N THR A 291 3.98 -1.64 -10.37
CA THR A 291 5.03 -1.87 -9.36
C THR A 291 5.46 -3.33 -9.34
N ALA A 292 4.52 -4.28 -9.37
CA ALA A 292 4.80 -5.70 -9.25
C ALA A 292 3.66 -6.60 -9.75
N VAL A 293 3.92 -7.91 -9.80
CA VAL A 293 2.92 -8.97 -9.96
C VAL A 293 3.10 -10.00 -8.85
N LEU A 294 2.09 -10.11 -7.98
CA LEU A 294 2.02 -11.14 -6.95
C LEU A 294 1.58 -12.47 -7.58
N THR A 295 2.40 -13.50 -7.41
CA THR A 295 2.03 -14.88 -7.76
C THR A 295 1.35 -15.53 -6.56
N LEU A 296 0.06 -15.83 -6.69
CA LEU A 296 -0.73 -16.40 -5.60
C LEU A 296 -0.57 -17.93 -5.54
N PRO A 297 -0.13 -18.49 -4.39
CA PRO A 297 -0.07 -19.93 -4.22
C PRO A 297 -1.49 -20.52 -4.26
N SER A 298 -1.65 -21.61 -5.00
CA SER A 298 -2.93 -22.30 -5.12
C SER A 298 -3.17 -23.23 -3.91
N SER A 299 -4.14 -22.85 -3.08
CA SER A 299 -5.02 -23.70 -2.25
C SER A 299 -5.05 -25.21 -2.45
N SER A 300 -5.45 -25.51 -3.67
CA SER A 300 -6.26 -26.66 -4.01
C SER A 300 -5.75 -27.35 -5.27
N GLY A 301 -4.58 -26.94 -5.77
CA GLY A 301 -4.03 -27.40 -7.05
C GLY A 301 -4.75 -26.84 -8.28
N GLY A 302 -5.62 -25.83 -8.08
CA GLY A 302 -6.21 -25.02 -9.15
C GLY A 302 -5.17 -24.11 -9.84
N PRO A 303 -5.56 -23.43 -10.94
CA PRO A 303 -4.66 -22.56 -11.69
C PRO A 303 -4.15 -21.40 -10.82
N THR A 304 -2.84 -21.15 -10.87
CA THR A 304 -2.17 -20.01 -10.24
C THR A 304 -2.81 -18.70 -10.70
N THR A 305 -3.16 -17.84 -9.75
CA THR A 305 -3.61 -16.46 -10.03
C THR A 305 -2.42 -15.52 -9.95
N TYR A 306 -2.37 -14.56 -10.86
CA TYR A 306 -1.37 -13.52 -10.92
C TYR A 306 -2.07 -12.18 -10.69
N LEU A 307 -1.71 -11.48 -9.63
CA LEU A 307 -2.31 -10.21 -9.25
C LEU A 307 -1.32 -9.09 -9.55
N HIS A 308 -1.58 -8.34 -10.62
CA HIS A 308 -0.83 -7.13 -10.94
C HIS A 308 -1.14 -6.03 -9.94
N GLN A 309 -0.11 -5.28 -9.56
CA GLN A 309 -0.14 -4.18 -8.60
C GLN A 309 0.38 -2.90 -9.26
N ALA A 310 -0.30 -1.78 -8.98
CA ALA A 310 0.13 -0.45 -9.40
C ALA A 310 -0.05 0.59 -8.29
N ASP A 311 0.84 1.58 -8.25
CA ASP A 311 0.65 2.80 -7.46
C ASP A 311 -0.21 3.79 -8.26
N THR A 312 -1.27 4.34 -7.67
CA THR A 312 -2.15 5.32 -8.30
C THR A 312 -1.94 6.73 -7.75
N PHE A 313 -1.02 7.47 -8.39
CA PHE A 313 -0.69 8.84 -7.98
C PHE A 313 -1.75 9.88 -8.40
N GLY A 314 -2.58 9.55 -9.39
CA GLY A 314 -3.58 10.45 -9.96
C GLY A 314 -4.88 10.62 -9.18
N ASP A 315 -5.18 9.72 -8.24
CA ASP A 315 -6.45 9.75 -7.50
C ASP A 315 -6.42 10.70 -6.29
N SER A 316 -5.29 11.36 -6.06
CA SER A 316 -5.13 12.28 -4.95
C SER A 316 -5.51 13.71 -5.34
N PRO A 317 -6.40 14.38 -4.59
CA PRO A 317 -6.79 15.75 -4.89
C PRO A 317 -5.60 16.69 -4.83
N GLY A 318 -5.40 17.46 -5.92
CA GLY A 318 -4.24 18.35 -6.02
C GLY A 318 -2.92 17.63 -6.30
N ALA A 319 -2.95 16.33 -6.65
CA ALA A 319 -1.81 15.64 -7.23
C ALA A 319 -1.35 16.42 -8.46
N ILE A 320 -0.16 17.01 -8.34
CA ILE A 320 0.57 17.53 -9.49
C ILE A 320 1.34 16.32 -10.02
N THR A 321 0.98 15.85 -11.22
CA THR A 321 1.73 14.85 -11.96
C THR A 321 3.23 15.14 -11.84
N GLY A 322 4.03 14.15 -11.45
CA GLY A 322 5.49 14.36 -11.31
C GLY A 322 5.99 14.63 -9.89
N ILE A 323 5.14 14.63 -8.86
CA ILE A 323 5.54 14.92 -7.48
C ILE A 323 5.30 13.71 -6.57
N ARG A 324 6.33 13.35 -5.78
CA ARG A 324 6.19 12.39 -4.67
C ARG A 324 5.10 12.84 -3.69
N THR A 325 4.12 11.99 -3.45
CA THR A 325 3.00 12.25 -2.54
C THR A 325 2.69 11.01 -1.70
N GLY A 326 2.66 11.17 -0.37
CA GLY A 326 2.22 10.11 0.56
C GLY A 326 0.71 9.87 0.53
N ILE A 327 -0.02 10.75 -0.15
CA ILE A 327 -1.41 10.55 -0.51
C ILE A 327 -1.38 9.98 -1.93
N HIS A 328 -1.36 8.66 -2.07
CA HIS A 328 -1.58 7.93 -3.33
C HIS A 328 -2.30 6.63 -3.00
N GLY A 329 -2.95 6.05 -4.00
CA GLY A 329 -3.65 4.78 -3.87
C GLY A 329 -2.88 3.62 -4.49
N HIS A 330 -3.53 2.46 -4.50
CA HIS A 330 -3.05 1.19 -5.03
C HIS A 330 -4.16 0.54 -5.85
N ASP A 331 -3.83 0.05 -7.03
CA ASP A 331 -4.74 -0.74 -7.88
C ASP A 331 -4.25 -2.18 -8.00
N PHE A 332 -5.21 -3.11 -8.04
CA PHE A 332 -4.96 -4.55 -8.09
C PHE A 332 -5.77 -5.21 -9.21
N GLN A 333 -5.08 -5.83 -10.16
CA GLN A 333 -5.66 -6.40 -11.39
C GLN A 333 -5.31 -7.89 -11.49
N PRO A 334 -6.28 -8.83 -11.38
CA PRO A 334 -6.01 -10.22 -11.71
C PRO A 334 -5.74 -10.33 -13.22
N LEU A 335 -4.57 -10.86 -13.57
CA LEU A 335 -4.17 -11.04 -14.96
C LEU A 335 -4.85 -12.28 -15.55
N SER A 336 -5.42 -12.10 -16.75
CA SER A 336 -6.03 -13.17 -17.53
C SER A 336 -5.20 -13.47 -18.76
N PHE A 337 -5.19 -14.74 -19.17
CA PHE A 337 -4.27 -15.25 -20.21
C PHE A 337 -5.03 -16.00 -21.29
N ASN A 338 -4.66 -15.73 -22.53
CA ASN A 338 -5.04 -16.55 -23.67
C ASN A 338 -4.26 -17.88 -23.67
N TRP A 339 -4.73 -18.83 -24.47
CA TRP A 339 -4.13 -20.18 -24.56
C TRP A 339 -2.68 -20.17 -25.05
N ASP A 340 -2.29 -19.17 -25.82
CA ASP A 340 -0.92 -18.98 -26.33
C ASP A 340 -0.01 -18.28 -25.31
N GLY A 341 -0.51 -17.98 -24.11
CA GLY A 341 0.17 -17.27 -23.04
C GLY A 341 0.13 -15.75 -23.16
N SER A 342 -0.59 -15.17 -24.14
CA SER A 342 -0.68 -13.71 -24.26
C SER A 342 -1.60 -13.18 -23.18
N VAL A 343 -1.30 -12.01 -22.62
CA VAL A 343 -2.08 -11.41 -21.54
C VAL A 343 -3.25 -10.63 -22.14
N GLN A 344 -4.42 -10.74 -21.53
CA GLN A 344 -5.61 -9.96 -21.89
C GLN A 344 -5.53 -8.55 -21.29
N ASP A 345 -6.25 -7.61 -21.89
CA ASP A 345 -6.35 -6.25 -21.37
C ASP A 345 -6.96 -6.25 -19.96
N ILE A 346 -6.43 -5.38 -19.09
CA ILE A 346 -7.00 -5.20 -17.74
C ILE A 346 -8.28 -4.35 -17.81
N ASP A 347 -9.16 -4.54 -16.83
CA ASP A 347 -10.41 -3.75 -16.72
C ASP A 347 -10.23 -2.62 -15.70
N CYS A 348 -10.25 -1.37 -16.18
CA CYS A 348 -10.17 -0.16 -15.37
C CYS A 348 -11.53 0.48 -15.07
N THR A 349 -12.65 -0.20 -15.38
CA THR A 349 -13.99 0.35 -15.17
C THR A 349 -14.26 0.54 -13.68
N VAL A 350 -14.47 1.79 -13.24
CA VAL A 350 -14.74 2.17 -11.84
C VAL A 350 -15.94 1.39 -11.29
N GLY A 351 -15.81 0.88 -10.06
CA GLY A 351 -16.83 0.08 -9.38
C GLY A 351 -16.83 -1.41 -9.74
N THR A 352 -16.00 -1.83 -10.71
CA THR A 352 -15.85 -3.26 -11.03
C THR A 352 -15.19 -4.00 -9.89
N GLN A 353 -15.85 -5.06 -9.42
CA GLN A 353 -15.35 -5.95 -8.38
C GLN A 353 -14.61 -7.12 -8.98
N LYS A 354 -13.43 -7.41 -8.43
CA LYS A 354 -12.54 -8.49 -8.84
C LYS A 354 -12.32 -9.39 -7.65
N VAL A 355 -12.88 -10.59 -7.72
CA VAL A 355 -12.78 -11.58 -6.65
C VAL A 355 -11.67 -12.55 -7.01
N ILE A 356 -10.70 -12.68 -6.11
CA ILE A 356 -9.60 -13.65 -6.25
C ILE A 356 -9.72 -14.72 -5.17
N SER A 357 -9.35 -15.95 -5.50
CA SER A 357 -9.20 -17.04 -4.53
C SER A 357 -7.73 -17.18 -4.16
N LEU A 358 -7.45 -17.37 -2.87
CA LEU A 358 -6.09 -17.41 -2.35
C LEU A 358 -5.97 -18.32 -1.12
N ALA A 359 -4.76 -18.82 -0.88
CA ALA A 359 -4.44 -19.58 0.32
C ALA A 359 -4.40 -18.64 1.54
N PRO A 360 -5.06 -18.97 2.66
CA PRO A 360 -4.94 -18.14 3.85
C PRO A 360 -3.48 -18.11 4.35
N GLY A 361 -2.97 -16.92 4.61
CA GLY A 361 -1.68 -16.71 5.27
C GLY A 361 -1.73 -17.11 6.75
N ASN A 362 -0.56 -17.31 7.34
CA ASN A 362 -0.39 -17.72 8.74
C ASN A 362 -0.29 -16.56 9.74
N SER A 363 -0.38 -15.31 9.29
CA SER A 363 -0.39 -14.13 10.17
C SER A 363 -1.75 -13.93 10.86
N THR A 364 -1.76 -13.13 11.92
CA THR A 364 -2.91 -12.95 12.81
C THR A 364 -3.52 -11.55 12.73
N ALA A 365 -3.54 -10.91 11.55
CA ALA A 365 -4.10 -9.56 11.33
C ALA A 365 -5.63 -9.50 11.58
N THR A 366 -6.03 -9.74 12.81
CA THR A 366 -7.40 -9.84 13.32
C THR A 366 -7.64 -8.88 14.49
N GLU A 367 -6.58 -8.18 14.90
CA GLU A 367 -6.60 -7.16 15.94
C GLU A 367 -6.17 -5.82 15.33
N GLY A 368 -6.67 -4.73 15.91
CA GLY A 368 -6.35 -3.38 15.48
C GLY A 368 -7.38 -2.39 16.01
N THR A 369 -6.97 -1.13 16.09
CA THR A 369 -7.79 -0.11 16.75
C THR A 369 -9.13 0.12 16.05
N VAL A 370 -9.18 0.00 14.72
CA VAL A 370 -10.43 0.15 13.96
C VAL A 370 -11.33 -1.06 14.13
N LEU A 371 -10.76 -2.27 14.10
CA LEU A 371 -11.53 -3.51 14.26
C LEU A 371 -12.17 -3.63 15.64
N ALA A 372 -11.59 -2.97 16.65
CA ALA A 372 -12.12 -2.90 18.01
C ALA A 372 -12.99 -1.66 18.28
N ALA A 373 -13.19 -0.78 17.29
CA ALA A 373 -13.95 0.44 17.47
C ALA A 373 -15.43 0.14 17.78
N THR A 374 -16.03 0.94 18.64
CA THR A 374 -17.45 0.84 19.00
C THR A 374 -18.32 1.49 17.93
N ASP A 375 -17.93 2.69 17.51
CA ASP A 375 -18.61 3.47 16.48
C ASP A 375 -17.60 3.87 15.42
N GLY A 376 -18.01 3.94 14.15
CA GLY A 376 -17.16 4.43 13.07
C GLY A 376 -17.91 4.62 11.77
N SER A 377 -17.26 5.26 10.80
CA SER A 377 -17.79 5.44 9.45
C SER A 377 -17.55 4.26 8.51
N GLY A 378 -16.93 3.18 8.98
CA GLY A 378 -16.82 1.91 8.26
C GLY A 378 -15.47 1.24 8.48
N GLU A 379 -15.38 -0.02 8.04
CA GLU A 379 -14.20 -0.87 8.15
C GLU A 379 -13.08 -0.47 7.16
N THR A 380 -11.99 -1.23 7.17
CA THR A 380 -10.81 -1.03 6.30
C THR A 380 -11.08 -1.26 4.81
N ASP A 381 -12.23 -1.83 4.44
CA ASP A 381 -12.59 -2.25 3.09
C ASP A 381 -13.48 -1.26 2.30
N GLN A 382 -13.78 -0.09 2.89
CA GLN A 382 -14.71 0.87 2.31
C GLN A 382 -14.10 1.79 1.24
N ALA A 383 -14.92 2.17 0.27
CA ALA A 383 -14.58 3.13 -0.78
C ALA A 383 -14.48 4.56 -0.23
N TYR A 384 -13.28 5.01 0.12
CA TYR A 384 -13.04 6.41 0.48
C TYR A 384 -12.40 7.19 -0.67
N GLN A 385 -12.92 8.38 -0.91
CA GLN A 385 -12.30 9.38 -1.77
C GLN A 385 -11.55 10.38 -0.90
N VAL A 386 -10.34 10.75 -1.27
CA VAL A 386 -9.62 11.78 -0.52
C VAL A 386 -10.13 13.16 -0.94
N VAL A 387 -10.20 14.10 0.02
CA VAL A 387 -10.54 15.51 -0.21
C VAL A 387 -9.56 16.38 0.57
N CYS A 388 -9.05 17.44 -0.05
CA CYS A 388 -8.08 18.37 0.54
C CYS A 388 -8.67 19.78 0.75
N ASP A 389 -9.72 19.88 1.57
CA ASP A 389 -10.54 21.09 1.72
C ASP A 389 -10.36 21.82 3.07
N LEU A 390 -9.47 21.36 3.94
CA LEU A 390 -8.98 22.15 5.08
C LEU A 390 -7.79 23.00 4.62
N PRO A 391 -7.73 24.32 4.85
CA PRO A 391 -8.58 25.11 5.74
C PRO A 391 -9.79 25.75 5.06
N GLN A 392 -10.09 25.49 3.78
CA GLN A 392 -11.23 26.14 3.11
C GLN A 392 -12.54 25.96 3.89
N ASN A 393 -12.71 24.79 4.50
CA ASN A 393 -13.78 24.47 5.44
C ASN A 393 -13.22 24.12 6.82
N GLN A 394 -14.04 24.36 7.85
CA GLN A 394 -14.03 23.64 9.12
C GLN A 394 -15.09 22.53 9.02
N LEU A 395 -14.77 21.35 9.55
CA LEU A 395 -15.62 20.17 9.41
C LEU A 395 -16.18 19.74 10.76
N TYR A 396 -17.41 19.25 10.76
CA TYR A 396 -18.06 18.69 11.95
C TYR A 396 -18.72 17.37 11.57
N GLN A 397 -18.10 16.26 11.96
CA GLN A 397 -18.67 14.94 11.78
C GLN A 397 -19.46 14.57 13.03
N THR A 398 -20.70 14.11 12.86
CA THR A 398 -21.59 13.70 13.95
C THR A 398 -21.95 12.23 13.86
N TRP A 399 -22.28 11.62 15.00
CA TRP A 399 -22.87 10.28 15.12
C TRP A 399 -23.71 10.16 16.40
N ALA A 400 -24.49 9.09 16.52
CA ALA A 400 -25.04 8.68 17.80
C ALA A 400 -24.27 7.47 18.31
N SER A 401 -23.93 7.43 19.60
CA SER A 401 -23.19 6.30 20.14
C SER A 401 -24.04 5.03 20.16
N SER A 402 -23.47 3.91 19.72
CA SER A 402 -24.13 2.60 19.73
C SER A 402 -24.03 1.88 21.07
N ALA A 403 -23.19 2.35 21.99
CA ALA A 403 -22.96 1.73 23.30
C ALA A 403 -22.99 2.75 24.46
N SER A 404 -23.24 2.24 25.66
CA SER A 404 -23.05 2.99 26.90
C SER A 404 -21.73 2.58 27.54
N GLY A 405 -20.97 3.51 28.09
CA GLY A 405 -19.68 3.21 28.72
C GLY A 405 -18.80 4.43 28.82
N SER A 406 -17.49 4.22 28.97
CA SER A 406 -16.50 5.30 28.98
C SER A 406 -16.00 5.55 27.57
N LEU A 407 -16.22 6.75 27.04
CA LEU A 407 -15.61 7.18 25.78
C LEU A 407 -14.12 7.45 26.02
N THR A 408 -13.25 6.66 25.41
CA THR A 408 -11.79 6.71 25.66
C THR A 408 -11.00 7.32 24.53
N SER A 409 -11.47 7.21 23.28
CA SER A 409 -10.80 7.82 22.14
C SER A 409 -11.75 8.09 20.98
N VAL A 410 -11.37 9.09 20.17
CA VAL A 410 -11.90 9.28 18.81
C VAL A 410 -10.72 9.45 17.86
N GLY A 411 -10.64 8.62 16.83
CA GLY A 411 -9.63 8.66 15.79
C GLY A 411 -10.21 9.14 14.45
N PHE A 412 -9.38 9.79 13.64
CA PHE A 412 -9.73 10.20 12.28
C PHE A 412 -8.47 10.28 11.40
N ASN A 413 -8.63 10.08 10.10
CA ASN A 413 -7.51 10.13 9.16
C ASN A 413 -7.22 11.56 8.69
N MET A 414 -5.94 11.91 8.64
CA MET A 414 -5.47 13.20 8.13
C MET A 414 -4.09 13.07 7.47
N ALA A 415 -3.88 13.80 6.38
CA ALA A 415 -2.58 14.00 5.75
C ALA A 415 -2.35 15.49 5.49
N ALA A 416 -1.11 15.95 5.64
CA ALA A 416 -0.73 17.30 5.29
C ALA A 416 0.74 17.34 4.85
N ASN A 417 0.99 17.71 3.60
CA ASN A 417 2.35 17.92 3.14
C ASN A 417 2.81 19.33 3.57
N SER A 418 3.69 19.41 4.58
CA SER A 418 4.21 20.68 5.10
C SER A 418 3.11 21.59 5.68
N ALA A 419 2.37 21.10 6.68
CA ALA A 419 1.35 21.87 7.39
C ALA A 419 1.90 23.20 7.92
N SER A 420 1.25 24.32 7.58
CA SER A 420 1.71 25.66 8.01
C SER A 420 1.09 26.14 9.32
N GLY A 421 0.27 25.32 9.98
CA GLY A 421 -0.46 25.68 11.18
C GLY A 421 -1.08 24.46 11.86
N ASN A 422 -1.55 24.66 13.09
CA ASN A 422 -2.08 23.59 13.92
C ASN A 422 -3.46 23.14 13.42
N LEU A 423 -3.76 21.85 13.63
CA LEU A 423 -5.11 21.32 13.52
C LEU A 423 -5.72 21.25 14.93
N SER A 424 -6.70 22.10 15.20
CA SER A 424 -7.48 22.05 16.44
C SER A 424 -8.64 21.08 16.28
N VAL A 425 -8.70 20.11 17.17
CA VAL A 425 -9.70 19.04 17.15
C VAL A 425 -10.48 19.06 18.44
N THR A 426 -11.81 19.09 18.32
CA THR A 426 -12.70 19.08 19.49
C THR A 426 -13.69 17.95 19.38
N VAL A 427 -13.76 17.09 20.39
CA VAL A 427 -14.80 16.08 20.54
C VAL A 427 -15.88 16.65 21.44
N PHE A 428 -17.14 16.52 21.05
CA PHE A 428 -18.27 17.17 21.72
C PHE A 428 -19.51 16.28 21.78
N ARG A 429 -20.39 16.56 22.75
CA ARG A 429 -21.76 16.02 22.84
C ARG A 429 -22.76 17.13 22.58
N TYR A 430 -23.78 16.88 21.76
CA TYR A 430 -24.81 17.86 21.41
C TYR A 430 -26.22 17.29 21.62
N SER A 431 -27.26 18.12 21.53
CA SER A 431 -28.64 17.69 21.80
C SER A 431 -29.50 17.60 20.55
N ASN A 432 -29.33 18.50 19.57
CA ASN A 432 -30.14 18.54 18.35
C ASN A 432 -29.33 19.13 17.18
N ASN A 433 -29.56 18.67 15.93
CA ASN A 433 -28.86 19.21 14.77
C ASN A 433 -29.14 20.71 14.54
N THR A 434 -30.24 21.27 15.07
CA THR A 434 -30.49 22.71 15.08
C THR A 434 -29.34 23.51 15.73
N ASN A 435 -28.54 22.87 16.60
CA ASN A 435 -27.39 23.50 17.24
C ASN A 435 -26.33 23.97 16.24
N PHE A 436 -26.17 23.28 15.10
CA PHE A 436 -25.24 23.68 14.02
C PHE A 436 -25.73 24.88 13.21
N PHE A 437 -27.00 25.26 13.36
CA PHE A 437 -27.57 26.42 12.67
C PHE A 437 -27.65 27.67 13.53
N THR A 438 -26.92 27.69 14.66
CA THR A 438 -26.82 28.86 15.54
C THR A 438 -25.42 29.46 15.45
N PRO A 439 -25.25 30.78 15.72
CA PRO A 439 -23.94 31.43 15.69
C PRO A 439 -23.05 31.08 16.91
N ARG A 440 -23.49 30.17 17.78
CA ARG A 440 -22.80 29.79 19.01
C ARG A 440 -22.57 28.29 19.02
N TYR A 441 -21.49 27.86 19.68
CA TYR A 441 -21.35 26.46 20.03
C TYR A 441 -22.41 26.10 21.06
N VAL A 442 -23.31 25.18 20.69
CA VAL A 442 -24.36 24.66 21.56
C VAL A 442 -24.14 23.16 21.71
N TRP A 443 -23.04 22.84 22.39
CA TRP A 443 -22.60 21.49 22.73
C TRP A 443 -21.77 21.51 24.01
N GLU A 444 -21.63 20.35 24.64
CA GLU A 444 -20.68 20.07 25.70
C GLU A 444 -19.35 19.64 25.07
N THR A 445 -18.27 20.36 25.33
CA THR A 445 -16.93 19.92 24.93
C THR A 445 -16.45 18.79 25.83
N LEU A 446 -16.13 17.65 25.23
CA LEU A 446 -15.65 16.46 25.94
C LEU A 446 -14.11 16.41 25.97
N ALA A 447 -13.46 16.79 24.86
CA ALA A 447 -12.02 16.92 24.76
C ALA A 447 -11.61 17.90 23.67
N THR A 448 -10.44 18.52 23.82
CA THR A 448 -9.81 19.33 22.76
C THR A 448 -8.32 19.02 22.70
N VAL A 449 -7.81 18.74 21.50
CA VAL A 449 -6.39 18.53 21.22
C VAL A 449 -5.98 19.47 20.09
N ASN A 450 -4.77 20.01 20.18
CA ASN A 450 -4.16 20.77 19.10
C ASN A 450 -2.97 19.97 18.56
N PHE A 451 -3.12 19.41 17.37
CA PHE A 451 -2.03 18.77 16.65
C PHE A 451 -1.16 19.86 16.02
N LEU A 452 0.13 19.83 16.35
CA LEU A 452 1.14 20.69 15.77
C LEU A 452 1.45 20.22 14.34
N PRO A 453 2.05 21.07 13.48
CA PRO A 453 2.55 20.64 12.18
C PRO A 453 3.45 19.42 12.21
N THR A 454 4.21 19.22 13.29
CA THR A 454 5.10 18.08 13.50
C THR A 454 4.37 16.77 13.81
N ASP A 455 3.10 16.85 14.19
CA ASP A 455 2.26 15.69 14.47
C ASP A 455 1.55 15.18 13.21
N LEU A 456 1.72 15.89 12.07
CA LEU A 456 1.09 15.59 10.79
C LEU A 456 2.11 15.02 9.81
N THR A 457 1.68 13.99 9.08
CA THR A 457 2.48 13.33 8.03
C THR A 457 1.96 13.67 6.64
N ALA A 458 2.82 13.56 5.63
CA ALA A 458 2.40 13.68 4.24
C ALA A 458 1.60 12.47 3.73
N SER A 459 1.66 11.35 4.45
CA SER A 459 0.81 10.16 4.24
C SER A 459 -0.43 10.21 5.13
N MET A 460 -1.46 9.48 4.73
CA MET A 460 -2.76 9.47 5.41
C MET A 460 -2.74 8.59 6.67
N ALA A 461 -2.40 9.19 7.81
CA ALA A 461 -2.31 8.52 9.10
C ALA A 461 -3.53 8.83 9.98
N VAL A 462 -3.76 8.00 10.99
CA VAL A 462 -4.77 8.28 12.01
C VAL A 462 -4.20 9.20 13.09
N LEU A 463 -4.91 10.29 13.37
CA LEU A 463 -4.75 11.10 14.56
C LEU A 463 -5.78 10.69 15.60
N GLN A 464 -5.33 10.46 16.83
CA GLN A 464 -6.20 10.10 17.94
C GLN A 464 -6.36 11.21 18.96
N VAL A 465 -7.61 11.46 19.34
CA VAL A 465 -7.99 12.32 20.46
C VAL A 465 -8.23 11.42 21.67
N PRO A 466 -7.32 11.37 22.66
CA PRO A 466 -7.57 10.67 23.92
C PRO A 466 -8.62 11.42 24.73
N ILE A 467 -9.54 10.68 25.34
CA ILE A 467 -10.66 11.20 26.13
C ILE A 467 -10.63 10.51 27.49
N SER A 468 -10.89 11.27 28.55
CA SER A 468 -10.85 10.74 29.92
C SER A 468 -11.98 11.31 30.75
N ASN A 469 -12.54 10.49 31.64
CA ASN A 469 -13.64 10.87 32.54
C ASN A 469 -14.93 11.29 31.82
N VAL A 470 -15.22 10.70 30.65
CA VAL A 470 -16.45 10.95 29.89
C VAL A 470 -17.23 9.65 29.78
N THR A 471 -18.41 9.61 30.41
CA THR A 471 -19.37 8.52 30.24
C THR A 471 -20.38 8.90 29.18
N VAL A 472 -20.66 8.00 28.24
CA VAL A 472 -21.68 8.14 27.19
C VAL A 472 -22.77 7.09 27.36
N ALA A 473 -23.97 7.39 26.87
CA ALA A 473 -25.08 6.45 26.78
C ALA A 473 -25.41 6.11 25.32
N VAL A 474 -26.00 4.93 25.09
CA VAL A 474 -26.59 4.60 23.78
C VAL A 474 -27.52 5.72 23.33
N GLY A 475 -27.30 6.23 22.11
CA GLY A 475 -28.08 7.31 21.53
C GLY A 475 -27.58 8.72 21.86
N ASP A 476 -26.56 8.87 22.72
CA ASP A 476 -25.88 10.15 22.91
C ASP A 476 -25.38 10.65 21.56
N ARG A 477 -25.71 11.89 21.24
CA ARG A 477 -25.29 12.55 20.00
C ARG A 477 -23.91 13.16 20.21
N LEU A 478 -22.92 12.61 19.51
CA LEU A 478 -21.52 12.95 19.61
C LEU A 478 -21.02 13.55 18.29
N GLY A 479 -19.90 14.26 18.35
CA GLY A 479 -19.24 14.75 17.16
C GLY A 479 -17.78 15.11 17.36
N ILE A 480 -17.09 15.25 16.23
CA ILE A 480 -15.72 15.73 16.13
C ILE A 480 -15.68 16.95 15.21
N ALA A 481 -15.08 18.04 15.69
CA ALA A 481 -14.85 19.27 14.95
C ALA A 481 -13.37 19.37 14.55
N LEU A 482 -13.10 19.62 13.27
CA LEU A 482 -11.77 19.79 12.70
C LEU A 482 -11.59 21.22 12.22
N VAL A 483 -10.63 21.94 12.80
CA VAL A 483 -10.35 23.35 12.49
C VAL A 483 -8.86 23.52 12.21
N ASN A 484 -8.50 23.73 10.95
CA ASN A 484 -7.13 24.03 10.54
C ASN A 484 -6.85 25.54 10.70
N GLY A 485 -5.81 25.89 11.47
CA GLY A 485 -5.35 27.26 11.67
C GLY A 485 -4.28 27.74 10.67
N GLY A 486 -3.86 26.89 9.74
CA GLY A 486 -2.89 27.17 8.69
C GLY A 486 -3.50 27.59 7.35
N ILE A 487 -2.67 27.58 6.31
CA ILE A 487 -3.01 27.87 4.91
C ILE A 487 -2.69 26.71 3.96
N THR A 488 -1.82 25.78 4.38
CA THR A 488 -1.54 24.56 3.60
C THR A 488 -2.77 23.64 3.60
N PRO A 489 -3.17 23.10 2.43
CA PRO A 489 -4.21 22.08 2.36
C PRO A 489 -3.91 20.88 3.25
N MET A 490 -4.90 20.43 4.01
CA MET A 490 -4.90 19.14 4.70
C MET A 490 -5.99 18.27 4.09
N CYS A 491 -5.68 16.99 3.96
CA CYS A 491 -6.48 16.02 3.25
C CYS A 491 -7.04 14.96 4.18
N HIS A 492 -8.25 14.52 3.93
CA HIS A 492 -8.92 13.47 4.68
C HIS A 492 -9.78 12.60 3.75
N PRO A 493 -9.97 11.32 4.07
CA PRO A 493 -10.87 10.43 3.33
C PRO A 493 -12.33 10.72 3.67
N VAL A 494 -13.17 10.74 2.64
CA VAL A 494 -14.62 10.94 2.71
C VAL A 494 -15.31 9.85 1.88
N LYS A 495 -16.31 9.20 2.47
CA LYS A 495 -17.28 8.40 1.72
C LYS A 495 -18.54 9.22 1.50
N THR A 496 -19.27 8.95 0.43
CA THR A 496 -20.52 9.66 0.10
C THR A 496 -21.59 8.70 -0.38
N ASP A 497 -22.83 8.87 0.09
CA ASP A 497 -24.01 8.19 -0.43
C ASP A 497 -25.09 9.21 -0.83
N SER A 498 -25.38 9.29 -2.13
CA SER A 498 -26.35 10.25 -2.67
C SER A 498 -27.81 9.93 -2.32
N ASN A 499 -28.09 8.74 -1.78
CA ASN A 499 -29.43 8.35 -1.36
C ASN A 499 -29.74 8.75 0.09
N VAL A 500 -28.73 9.14 0.86
CA VAL A 500 -28.91 9.58 2.25
C VAL A 500 -29.34 11.04 2.26
N MET A 501 -30.53 11.27 2.81
CA MET A 501 -31.08 12.62 3.03
C MET A 501 -30.87 13.04 4.49
N PHE A 502 -30.68 14.35 4.70
CA PHE A 502 -30.59 14.93 6.03
C PHE A 502 -31.98 15.32 6.54
N ASP A 503 -32.29 14.87 7.76
CA ASP A 503 -33.44 15.27 8.54
C ASP A 503 -32.94 15.91 9.83
N VAL A 504 -33.35 17.16 10.05
CA VAL A 504 -32.84 17.97 11.16
C VAL A 504 -33.16 17.38 12.53
N ASP A 505 -34.26 16.63 12.67
CA ASP A 505 -34.71 16.10 13.94
C ASP A 505 -34.15 14.69 14.20
N THR A 506 -33.97 13.90 13.15
CA THR A 506 -33.70 12.47 13.27
C THR A 506 -32.30 12.04 12.84
N SER A 507 -31.63 12.74 11.90
CA SER A 507 -30.29 12.35 11.45
C SER A 507 -29.29 12.41 12.60
N THR A 508 -28.50 11.36 12.77
CA THR A 508 -27.44 11.27 13.78
C THR A 508 -26.05 11.24 13.15
N ARG A 509 -25.93 10.67 11.94
CA ARG A 509 -24.69 10.66 11.15
C ARG A 509 -24.74 11.71 10.07
N THR A 510 -23.95 12.77 10.20
CA THR A 510 -23.92 13.86 9.22
C THR A 510 -22.59 14.59 9.30
N LEU A 511 -22.03 14.91 8.13
CA LEU A 511 -20.93 15.86 7.99
C LEU A 511 -21.50 17.26 7.73
N PHE A 512 -21.10 18.22 8.56
CA PHE A 512 -21.34 19.64 8.35
C PHE A 512 -20.02 20.32 7.99
N ALA A 513 -20.09 21.33 7.13
CA ALA A 513 -18.95 22.14 6.75
C ALA A 513 -19.28 23.64 6.89
N ASN A 514 -18.34 24.42 7.40
CA ASN A 514 -18.44 25.88 7.38
C ASN A 514 -17.16 26.48 6.81
N GLY A 515 -17.28 27.48 5.93
CA GLY A 515 -16.10 28.14 5.37
C GLY A 515 -15.26 28.80 6.47
N ILE A 516 -13.94 28.68 6.42
CA ILE A 516 -13.09 29.35 7.42
C ILE A 516 -13.28 30.87 7.37
N GLY A 517 -13.48 31.49 8.53
CA GLY A 517 -13.79 32.93 8.64
C GLY A 517 -15.20 33.31 8.17
N GLN A 518 -16.02 32.38 7.66
CA GLN A 518 -17.40 32.65 7.31
C GLN A 518 -18.25 32.72 8.58
N VAL A 519 -18.42 33.94 9.09
CA VAL A 519 -19.19 34.24 10.32
C VAL A 519 -20.46 35.06 10.04
N SER A 520 -20.71 35.44 8.78
CA SER A 520 -21.89 36.19 8.37
C SER A 520 -23.01 35.28 7.89
N LEU A 521 -24.26 35.61 8.24
CA LEU A 521 -25.44 35.12 7.55
C LEU A 521 -25.41 35.54 6.07
N ARG A 522 -26.08 34.76 5.22
CA ARG A 522 -26.17 34.92 3.76
C ARG A 522 -27.62 35.16 3.33
N GLY A 523 -27.83 35.27 2.02
CA GLY A 523 -29.16 35.46 1.43
C GLY A 523 -29.62 36.92 1.45
N LYS A 524 -30.66 37.22 0.65
CA LYS A 524 -31.18 38.60 0.49
C LYS A 524 -31.74 39.18 1.80
N GLN A 525 -32.27 38.33 2.66
CA GLN A 525 -32.84 38.71 3.96
C GLN A 525 -31.82 38.64 5.11
N GLY A 526 -30.61 38.13 4.85
CA GLY A 526 -29.58 37.99 5.88
C GLY A 526 -29.92 36.95 6.96
N ASP A 527 -30.67 35.90 6.62
CA ASP A 527 -31.16 34.86 7.52
C ASP A 527 -30.64 33.45 7.15
N THR A 528 -29.89 33.32 6.05
CA THR A 528 -29.36 32.04 5.61
C THR A 528 -28.08 31.72 6.37
N VAL A 529 -28.10 30.65 7.17
CA VAL A 529 -26.93 30.19 7.92
C VAL A 529 -25.81 29.76 6.96
N PRO A 530 -24.53 30.10 7.23
CA PRO A 530 -23.43 29.75 6.33
C PRO A 530 -23.01 28.27 6.35
N VAL A 531 -23.40 27.52 7.38
CA VAL A 531 -23.10 26.09 7.54
C VAL A 531 -23.79 25.29 6.44
N LYS A 532 -23.00 24.48 5.74
CA LYS A 532 -23.46 23.53 4.73
C LYS A 532 -23.65 22.17 5.37
N VAL A 533 -24.78 21.56 5.10
CA VAL A 533 -25.02 20.14 5.39
C VAL A 533 -24.53 19.32 4.20
N MET A 534 -23.82 18.23 4.45
CA MET A 534 -23.37 17.29 3.43
C MET A 534 -24.02 15.92 3.72
N PRO A 535 -25.30 15.72 3.34
CA PRO A 535 -26.00 14.46 3.57
C PRO A 535 -25.27 13.30 2.93
N GLY A 536 -25.18 12.17 3.64
CA GLY A 536 -24.50 10.97 3.15
C GLY A 536 -22.98 11.05 3.10
N ALA A 537 -22.38 12.22 3.36
CA ALA A 537 -20.94 12.35 3.48
C ALA A 537 -20.51 12.01 4.91
N GLU A 538 -19.46 11.19 5.03
CA GLU A 538 -18.77 10.93 6.30
C GLU A 538 -17.27 10.93 6.07
N ILE A 539 -16.51 11.62 6.94
CA ILE A 539 -15.05 11.43 6.97
C ILE A 539 -14.71 10.01 7.47
N LYS A 540 -13.50 9.49 7.28
CA LYS A 540 -13.08 8.27 7.99
C LYS A 540 -12.78 8.59 9.46
N TRP A 541 -13.52 7.98 10.37
CA TRP A 541 -13.38 8.17 11.81
C TRP A 541 -13.81 6.91 12.57
N TYR A 542 -13.36 6.81 13.82
CA TYR A 542 -13.76 5.77 14.76
C TYR A 542 -13.78 6.30 16.19
N ALA A 543 -14.57 5.67 17.06
CA ALA A 543 -14.67 5.99 18.47
C ALA A 543 -14.72 4.72 19.32
N THR A 544 -14.07 4.76 20.48
CA THR A 544 -13.96 3.63 21.41
C THR A 544 -14.73 3.92 22.68
N VAL A 545 -15.68 3.05 23.01
CA VAL A 545 -16.45 3.06 24.25
C VAL A 545 -16.20 1.73 24.96
N VAL A 546 -15.69 1.80 26.19
CA VAL A 546 -15.35 0.63 27.02
C VAL A 546 -16.23 0.49 28.25
#